data_AF-A0A3A4WZ64-F1
#
_entry.id   AF-A0A3A4WZ64-F1
#
_cell.length_a   1.000
_cell.length_b   1.000
_cell.length_c   1.000
_cell.angle_alpha   90.00
_cell.angle_beta   90.00
_cell.angle_gamma   90.00
#
_symmetry.space_group_name_H-M   'P 1'
#
loop_
_entity.id
_entity.type
_entity.pdbx_description
1 polymer ?
#
loop_
_entity_poly.entity_id
_entity_poly.type
_entity_poly.pdbx_seq_one_letter_code
_entity_poly.pdbx_strand_id
1 'polypeptide(L)'
;MGLSTNLSANNSREKKEDAMVKKGFLFGMAALFIITTSGISYAQDVLKSDMKDGVQVVKARKSLMQAVNANIQDADQKLKAGNVKEIGANGINIVAIATVLPPFFKEAHEKAYPIEGSQTFFKGAPAAEFEAAADKMRAAGMEIRQAAEKGDKAGVEAGIKSVKSSCGGCHSAFRGKK
;
A
#
# COMPACT_ATOMS: atom_id res chain seq x y z
N MET A 1 -77.99 9.73 1.95
CA MET A 1 -77.48 8.63 2.80
C MET A 1 -76.09 8.25 2.31
N GLY A 2 -75.11 8.21 3.20
CA GLY A 2 -73.85 7.46 3.04
C GLY A 2 -72.63 8.20 2.46
N LEU A 3 -71.84 8.85 3.31
CA LEU A 3 -70.39 9.05 3.10
C LEU A 3 -69.72 9.48 4.41
N SER A 4 -69.28 8.51 5.21
CA SER A 4 -68.41 8.73 6.36
C SER A 4 -67.76 7.41 6.76
N THR A 5 -66.60 7.10 6.20
CA THR A 5 -65.62 6.15 6.78
C THR A 5 -64.33 6.23 5.97
N ASN A 6 -63.41 7.14 6.31
CA ASN A 6 -61.99 6.98 5.89
C ASN A 6 -60.97 7.89 6.59
N LEU A 7 -61.26 8.46 7.76
CA LEU A 7 -60.31 9.36 8.44
C LEU A 7 -59.47 8.71 9.57
N SER A 8 -59.70 7.44 9.91
CA SER A 8 -59.07 6.83 11.09
C SER A 8 -57.82 5.99 10.82
N ALA A 9 -57.42 5.81 9.55
CA ALA A 9 -56.31 4.92 9.18
C ALA A 9 -54.95 5.63 9.02
N ASN A 10 -54.92 6.97 8.92
CA ASN A 10 -53.67 7.68 8.58
C ASN A 10 -52.82 8.02 9.82
N ASN A 11 -53.44 8.22 10.98
CA ASN A 11 -52.75 8.70 12.19
C ASN A 11 -51.94 7.61 12.93
N SER A 12 -52.17 6.33 12.61
CA SER A 12 -51.48 5.19 13.23
C SER A 12 -50.24 4.71 12.45
N ARG A 13 -50.01 5.24 11.24
CA ARG A 13 -48.83 4.92 10.42
C ARG A 13 -47.63 5.80 10.77
N GLU A 14 -47.81 7.12 10.89
CA GLU A 14 -46.72 8.04 11.24
C GLU A 14 -46.11 7.75 12.63
N LYS A 15 -46.94 7.43 13.64
CA LYS A 15 -46.43 7.12 14.99
C LYS A 15 -45.59 5.84 15.08
N LYS A 16 -45.69 4.91 14.12
CA LYS A 16 -44.88 3.69 14.12
C LYS A 16 -43.50 3.88 13.49
N GLU A 17 -43.37 4.80 12.53
CA GLU A 17 -42.09 5.05 11.84
C GLU A 17 -41.13 5.85 12.74
N ASP A 18 -41.61 6.85 13.47
CA ASP A 18 -40.80 7.63 14.41
C ASP A 18 -40.28 6.81 15.61
N ALA A 19 -41.04 5.79 16.03
CA ALA A 19 -40.64 4.91 17.11
C ALA A 19 -39.59 3.87 16.69
N MET A 20 -39.52 3.52 15.41
CA MET A 20 -38.50 2.61 14.86
C MET A 20 -37.17 3.33 14.62
N VAL A 21 -37.19 4.58 14.16
CA VAL A 21 -35.95 5.36 13.92
C VAL A 21 -35.25 5.72 15.24
N LYS A 22 -35.98 6.01 16.32
CA LYS A 22 -35.39 6.33 17.63
C LYS A 22 -34.83 5.13 18.39
N LYS A 23 -35.29 3.90 18.10
CA LYS A 23 -34.76 2.68 18.75
C LYS A 23 -33.62 2.00 17.97
N GLY A 24 -33.47 2.30 16.68
CA GLY A 24 -32.34 1.82 15.86
C GLY A 24 -31.06 2.63 15.99
N PHE A 25 -31.12 3.86 16.49
CA PHE A 25 -29.97 4.77 16.56
C PHE A 25 -29.20 4.71 17.90
N LEU A 26 -29.66 3.88 18.86
CA LEU A 26 -29.11 3.75 20.22
C LEU A 26 -28.49 2.36 20.50
N PHE A 27 -28.20 1.59 19.45
CA PHE A 27 -27.17 0.55 19.44
C PHE A 27 -26.10 1.03 18.43
N GLY A 28 -25.36 2.10 18.72
CA GLY A 28 -24.47 2.15 19.88
C GLY A 28 -23.16 1.45 19.52
N MET A 29 -22.42 2.06 18.61
CA MET A 29 -20.97 1.96 18.37
C MET A 29 -20.17 1.04 19.31
N ALA A 30 -20.24 -0.27 19.10
CA ALA A 30 -19.40 -1.25 19.79
C ALA A 30 -19.08 -2.43 18.86
N ALA A 31 -18.57 -2.13 17.67
CA ALA A 31 -17.74 -3.06 16.90
C ALA A 31 -16.43 -2.33 16.58
N LEU A 32 -15.76 -1.96 17.67
CA LEU A 32 -14.43 -1.39 17.71
C LEU A 32 -13.43 -2.45 17.23
N PHE A 33 -12.66 -2.13 16.18
CA PHE A 33 -11.30 -2.62 15.94
C PHE A 33 -11.04 -4.11 16.25
N ILE A 34 -11.40 -4.99 15.32
CA ILE A 34 -10.90 -6.37 15.32
C ILE A 34 -10.04 -6.56 14.05
N ILE A 35 -8.72 -6.66 14.29
CA ILE A 35 -7.61 -7.13 13.44
C ILE A 35 -7.05 -6.16 12.39
N THR A 36 -6.13 -5.27 12.81
CA THR A 36 -4.97 -4.89 11.95
C THR A 36 -3.64 -4.88 12.70
N THR A 37 -3.56 -5.39 13.93
CA THR A 37 -2.32 -5.33 14.74
C THR A 37 -1.27 -6.39 14.42
N SER A 38 -1.52 -7.35 13.53
CA SER A 38 -0.52 -8.39 13.20
C SER A 38 0.59 -7.96 12.23
N GLY A 39 0.50 -6.76 11.63
CA GLY A 39 1.49 -6.29 10.65
C GLY A 39 2.65 -5.46 11.22
N ILE A 40 2.48 -4.83 12.39
CA ILE A 40 3.45 -3.83 12.89
C ILE A 40 4.60 -4.49 13.66
N SER A 41 4.37 -5.64 14.31
CA SER A 41 5.41 -6.30 15.10
C SER A 41 6.55 -6.87 14.24
N TYR A 42 6.25 -7.32 13.01
CA TYR A 42 7.30 -7.73 12.07
C TYR A 42 8.11 -6.54 11.53
N ALA A 43 7.50 -5.35 11.42
CA ALA A 43 8.23 -4.18 10.95
C ALA A 43 9.26 -3.70 11.97
N GLN A 44 8.96 -3.76 13.28
CA GLN A 44 9.89 -3.27 14.31
C GLN A 44 11.12 -4.16 14.52
N ASP A 45 10.97 -5.50 14.47
CA ASP A 45 12.14 -6.38 14.57
C ASP A 45 12.99 -6.44 13.28
N VAL A 46 12.38 -6.21 12.12
CA VAL A 46 13.08 -6.18 10.81
C VAL A 46 13.74 -4.82 10.52
N LEU A 47 13.31 -3.75 11.20
CA LEU A 47 13.90 -2.39 11.09
C LEU A 47 14.99 -2.10 12.12
N LYS A 48 15.53 -3.13 12.78
CA LYS A 48 16.80 -3.00 13.50
C LYS A 48 17.90 -2.72 12.48
N SER A 49 18.40 -1.49 12.46
CA SER A 49 19.49 -1.04 11.58
C SER A 49 20.81 -1.79 11.82
N ASP A 50 20.87 -2.65 12.84
CA ASP A 50 22.00 -3.47 13.24
C ASP A 50 21.80 -4.97 12.97
N MET A 51 20.92 -5.37 12.03
CA MET A 51 20.82 -6.77 11.61
C MET A 51 22.18 -7.30 11.11
N LYS A 52 22.87 -8.06 11.96
CA LYS A 52 24.16 -8.70 11.66
C LYS A 52 24.02 -9.98 10.84
N ASP A 53 22.83 -10.58 10.82
CA ASP A 53 22.56 -11.78 10.02
C ASP A 53 22.24 -11.42 8.57
N GLY A 54 23.20 -11.70 7.67
CA GLY A 54 23.04 -11.44 6.24
C GLY A 54 21.82 -12.14 5.63
N VAL A 55 21.37 -13.28 6.15
CA VAL A 55 20.15 -13.95 5.68
C VAL A 55 18.91 -13.12 5.99
N GLN A 56 18.82 -12.55 7.20
CA GLN A 56 17.71 -11.66 7.57
C GLN A 56 17.71 -10.38 6.73
N VAL A 57 18.87 -9.77 6.50
CA VAL A 57 18.98 -8.59 5.62
C VAL A 57 18.48 -8.91 4.21
N VAL A 58 18.91 -10.04 3.63
CA VAL A 58 18.46 -10.44 2.28
C VAL A 58 16.96 -10.72 2.25
N LYS A 59 16.38 -11.36 3.27
CA LYS A 59 14.94 -11.54 3.40
C LYS A 59 14.21 -10.20 3.44
N ALA A 60 14.67 -9.26 4.27
CA ALA A 60 14.09 -7.93 4.39
C ALA A 60 14.07 -7.17 3.06
N ARG A 61 15.19 -7.16 2.31
CA ARG A 61 15.25 -6.59 0.95
C ARG A 61 14.16 -7.14 0.05
N LYS A 62 14.04 -8.47 0.00
CA LYS A 62 13.07 -9.15 -0.87
C LYS A 62 11.64 -8.82 -0.46
N SER A 63 11.34 -8.82 0.84
CA SER A 63 10.02 -8.44 1.36
C SER A 63 9.65 -6.99 1.02
N LEU A 64 10.58 -6.04 1.17
CA LEU A 64 10.36 -4.65 0.78
C LEU A 64 10.09 -4.52 -0.74
N MET A 65 10.86 -5.22 -1.58
CA MET A 65 10.63 -5.23 -3.03
C MET A 65 9.30 -5.87 -3.43
N GLN A 66 8.90 -6.95 -2.75
CA GLN A 66 7.58 -7.57 -2.94
C GLN A 66 6.46 -6.60 -2.54
N ALA A 67 6.62 -5.86 -1.45
CA ALA A 67 5.66 -4.86 -1.02
C ALA A 67 5.52 -3.70 -2.03
N VAL A 68 6.62 -3.24 -2.64
CA VAL A 68 6.54 -2.25 -3.75
C VAL A 68 5.74 -2.82 -4.92
N ASN A 69 6.04 -4.06 -5.34
CA ASN A 69 5.31 -4.69 -6.45
C ASN A 69 3.81 -4.86 -6.15
N ALA A 70 3.46 -5.27 -4.93
CA ALA A 70 2.06 -5.38 -4.50
C ALA A 70 1.33 -4.03 -4.54
N ASN A 71 1.99 -2.95 -4.10
CA ASN A 71 1.43 -1.60 -4.16
C ASN A 71 1.20 -1.14 -5.62
N ILE A 72 2.09 -1.51 -6.55
CA ILE A 72 1.91 -1.19 -7.98
C ILE A 72 0.77 -2.01 -8.60
N GLN A 73 0.65 -3.30 -8.27
CA GLN A 73 -0.43 -4.15 -8.76
C GLN A 73 -1.80 -3.66 -8.27
N ASP A 74 -1.91 -3.31 -6.99
CA ASP A 74 -3.13 -2.75 -6.40
C ASP A 74 -3.46 -1.37 -7.02
N ALA A 75 -2.46 -0.50 -7.24
CA ALA A 75 -2.66 0.76 -7.96
C ALA A 75 -3.18 0.55 -9.40
N ASP A 76 -2.62 -0.41 -10.15
CA ASP A 76 -3.09 -0.78 -11.49
C ASP A 76 -4.55 -1.28 -11.47
N GLN A 77 -4.92 -2.09 -10.47
CA GLN A 77 -6.29 -2.62 -10.32
C GLN A 77 -7.28 -1.49 -10.01
N LYS A 78 -6.96 -0.63 -9.05
CA LYS A 78 -7.75 0.57 -8.71
C LYS A 78 -7.88 1.51 -9.91
N LEU A 79 -6.82 1.70 -10.69
CA LEU A 79 -6.85 2.55 -11.89
C LEU A 79 -7.81 2.00 -12.95
N LYS A 80 -7.81 0.68 -13.17
CA LYS A 80 -8.75 0.00 -14.07
C LYS A 80 -10.20 0.08 -13.58
N ALA A 81 -10.40 0.04 -12.26
CA ALA A 81 -11.70 0.20 -11.62
C ALA A 81 -12.21 1.66 -11.58
N GLY A 82 -11.37 2.64 -11.92
CA GLY A 82 -11.71 4.07 -11.85
C GLY A 82 -11.54 4.70 -10.47
N ASN A 83 -10.96 3.97 -9.51
CA ASN A 83 -10.76 4.42 -8.12
C ASN A 83 -9.50 5.29 -7.98
N VAL A 84 -9.38 6.35 -8.79
CA VAL A 84 -8.13 7.14 -8.92
C VAL A 84 -7.68 7.73 -7.60
N LYS A 85 -8.60 8.25 -6.77
CA LYS A 85 -8.26 8.88 -5.47
C LYS A 85 -7.73 7.88 -4.44
N GLU A 86 -8.14 6.62 -4.51
CA GLU A 86 -7.70 5.56 -3.58
C GLU A 86 -6.24 5.13 -3.82
N ILE A 87 -5.68 5.47 -4.98
CA ILE A 87 -4.30 5.14 -5.36
C ILE A 87 -3.28 5.97 -4.58
N GLY A 88 -3.70 7.08 -3.95
CA GLY A 88 -2.80 7.92 -3.14
C GLY A 88 -2.08 7.15 -2.03
N ALA A 89 -2.76 6.18 -1.40
CA ALA A 89 -2.16 5.32 -0.38
C ALA A 89 -1.03 4.44 -0.94
N ASN A 90 -1.17 3.95 -2.17
CA ASN A 90 -0.13 3.16 -2.86
C ASN A 90 1.12 4.01 -3.09
N GLY A 91 0.95 5.26 -3.54
CA GLY A 91 2.05 6.20 -3.71
C GLY A 91 2.82 6.45 -2.41
N ILE A 92 2.10 6.67 -1.30
CA ILE A 92 2.71 6.86 0.03
C ILE A 92 3.50 5.63 0.49
N ASN A 93 2.96 4.43 0.30
CA ASN A 93 3.66 3.20 0.65
C ASN A 93 4.95 3.01 -0.16
N ILE A 94 4.92 3.32 -1.46
CA ILE A 94 6.12 3.27 -2.32
C ILE A 94 7.18 4.26 -1.81
N VAL A 95 6.79 5.48 -1.45
CA VAL A 95 7.67 6.49 -0.86
C VAL A 95 8.30 6.01 0.45
N ALA A 96 7.49 5.44 1.35
CA ALA A 96 7.96 4.93 2.63
C ALA A 96 8.99 3.80 2.42
N ILE A 97 8.70 2.84 1.54
CA ILE A 97 9.63 1.75 1.23
C ILE A 97 10.91 2.29 0.59
N ALA A 98 10.81 3.19 -0.38
CA ALA A 98 11.97 3.82 -1.03
C ALA A 98 12.88 4.57 -0.05
N THR A 99 12.32 5.09 1.03
CA THR A 99 13.06 5.83 2.07
C THR A 99 13.84 4.88 2.98
N VAL A 100 13.28 3.72 3.32
CA VAL A 100 13.95 2.77 4.24
C VAL A 100 14.84 1.76 3.51
N LEU A 101 14.77 1.68 2.17
CA LEU A 101 15.47 0.66 1.39
C LEU A 101 17.00 0.78 1.39
N PRO A 102 17.62 1.96 1.19
CA PRO A 102 19.05 2.05 0.94
C PRO A 102 19.96 1.45 2.02
N PRO A 103 19.67 1.59 3.34
CA PRO A 103 20.45 0.93 4.38
C PRO A 103 20.56 -0.59 4.21
N PHE A 104 19.52 -1.23 3.66
CA PHE A 104 19.55 -2.66 3.42
C PHE A 104 20.50 -3.04 2.30
N PHE A 105 20.89 -2.15 1.39
CA PHE A 105 21.71 -2.46 0.21
C PHE A 105 23.17 -1.98 0.32
N LYS A 106 23.65 -1.66 1.52
CA LYS A 106 25.05 -1.28 1.75
C LYS A 106 26.04 -2.40 1.48
N GLU A 107 25.67 -3.64 1.82
CA GLU A 107 26.52 -4.82 1.64
C GLU A 107 25.91 -5.81 0.67
N ALA A 108 26.72 -6.59 -0.05
CA ALA A 108 26.17 -7.62 -0.94
C ALA A 108 25.53 -8.78 -0.17
N HIS A 109 26.14 -9.21 0.94
CA HIS A 109 25.84 -10.45 1.68
C HIS A 109 25.86 -11.70 0.78
N GLU A 110 26.90 -11.88 -0.02
CA GLU A 110 27.00 -12.99 -0.99
C GLU A 110 26.76 -14.38 -0.40
N LYS A 111 27.25 -14.61 0.83
CA LYS A 111 27.10 -15.89 1.57
C LYS A 111 25.67 -16.19 2.00
N ALA A 112 24.78 -15.20 1.98
CA ALA A 112 23.36 -15.37 2.30
C ALA A 112 22.53 -15.86 1.10
N TYR A 113 23.15 -16.04 -0.07
CA TYR A 113 22.50 -16.55 -1.28
C TYR A 113 22.95 -17.98 -1.62
N PRO A 114 22.09 -18.79 -2.25
CA PRO A 114 20.70 -18.49 -2.60
C PRO A 114 19.77 -18.53 -1.37
N ILE A 115 18.68 -17.76 -1.42
CA ILE A 115 17.57 -17.92 -0.50
C ILE A 115 16.52 -18.80 -1.18
N GLU A 116 15.92 -19.70 -0.40
CA GLU A 116 14.82 -20.57 -0.86
C GLU A 116 13.73 -19.75 -1.58
N GLY A 117 13.29 -20.24 -2.75
CA GLY A 117 12.31 -19.55 -3.59
C GLY A 117 12.86 -18.36 -4.38
N SER A 118 14.18 -18.13 -4.41
CA SER A 118 14.75 -17.05 -5.22
C SER A 118 16.12 -17.34 -5.81
N GLN A 119 16.23 -17.17 -7.13
CA GLN A 119 17.49 -17.28 -7.89
C GLN A 119 18.23 -15.93 -8.05
N THR A 120 17.70 -14.86 -7.46
CA THR A 120 18.26 -13.51 -7.64
C THR A 120 19.12 -13.08 -6.46
N PHE A 121 20.24 -12.43 -6.77
CA PHE A 121 21.17 -11.86 -5.78
C PHE A 121 21.47 -10.39 -6.08
N PHE A 122 21.92 -9.65 -5.07
CA PHE A 122 22.40 -8.28 -5.23
C PHE A 122 23.89 -8.31 -5.56
N LYS A 123 24.29 -7.69 -6.68
CA LYS A 123 25.68 -7.66 -7.17
C LYS A 123 26.58 -6.74 -6.34
N GLY A 124 26.00 -5.90 -5.48
CA GLY A 124 26.67 -4.73 -4.94
C GLY A 124 26.42 -3.49 -5.80
N ALA A 125 26.45 -2.33 -5.16
CA ALA A 125 26.35 -1.02 -5.79
C ALA A 125 27.07 0.01 -4.90
N PRO A 126 27.68 1.05 -5.47
CA PRO A 126 28.08 2.22 -4.69
C PRO A 126 26.85 2.80 -3.97
N ALA A 127 27.00 3.12 -2.68
CA ALA A 127 25.87 3.59 -1.86
C ALA A 127 25.14 4.79 -2.48
N ALA A 128 25.89 5.73 -3.07
CA ALA A 128 25.32 6.90 -3.74
C ALA A 128 24.49 6.54 -4.99
N GLU A 129 24.89 5.53 -5.75
CA GLU A 129 24.13 5.08 -6.93
C GLU A 129 22.83 4.40 -6.52
N PHE A 130 22.87 3.59 -5.46
CA PHE A 130 21.66 2.96 -4.92
C PHE A 130 20.70 3.99 -4.32
N GLU A 131 21.22 4.98 -3.58
CA GLU A 131 20.44 6.10 -3.04
C GLU A 131 19.76 6.87 -4.18
N ALA A 132 20.50 7.24 -5.23
CA ALA A 132 19.94 7.94 -6.38
C ALA A 132 18.85 7.12 -7.11
N ALA A 133 19.00 5.80 -7.15
CA ALA A 133 17.97 4.88 -7.63
C ALA A 133 16.72 4.88 -6.74
N ALA A 134 16.90 4.84 -5.42
CA ALA A 134 15.82 4.91 -4.45
C ALA A 134 15.10 6.27 -4.50
N ASP A 135 15.82 7.37 -4.70
CA ASP A 135 15.29 8.71 -4.86
C ASP A 135 14.35 8.81 -6.07
N LYS A 136 14.71 8.20 -7.20
CA LYS A 136 13.84 8.12 -8.39
C LYS A 136 12.54 7.39 -8.09
N MET A 137 12.61 6.27 -7.36
CA MET A 137 11.41 5.53 -6.93
C MET A 137 10.56 6.35 -5.96
N ARG A 138 11.20 7.11 -5.05
CA ARG A 138 10.53 8.01 -4.11
C ARG A 138 9.79 9.14 -4.84
N ALA A 139 10.46 9.78 -5.81
CA ALA A 139 9.86 10.83 -6.63
C ALA A 139 8.64 10.31 -7.41
N ALA A 140 8.76 9.16 -8.06
CA ALA A 140 7.65 8.55 -8.78
C ALA A 140 6.47 8.17 -7.86
N GLY A 141 6.74 7.69 -6.65
CA GLY A 141 5.69 7.45 -5.64
C GLY A 141 4.97 8.72 -5.21
N MET A 142 5.71 9.84 -5.07
CA MET A 142 5.12 11.15 -4.78
C MET A 142 4.27 11.68 -5.94
N GLU A 143 4.69 11.49 -7.19
CA GLU A 143 3.92 11.84 -8.39
C GLU A 143 2.58 11.09 -8.42
N ILE A 144 2.60 9.77 -8.17
CA ILE A 144 1.38 8.95 -8.07
C ILE A 144 0.43 9.53 -7.02
N ARG A 145 0.95 9.84 -5.82
CA ARG A 145 0.15 10.40 -4.73
C ARG A 145 -0.49 11.72 -5.13
N GLN A 146 0.29 12.67 -5.63
CA GLN A 146 -0.19 14.01 -5.98
C GLN A 146 -1.20 13.97 -7.13
N ALA A 147 -1.00 13.11 -8.13
CA ALA A 147 -1.95 12.90 -9.21
C ALA A 147 -3.25 12.28 -8.70
N ALA A 148 -3.17 11.28 -7.82
CA ALA A 148 -4.34 10.65 -7.20
C ALA A 148 -5.17 11.65 -6.38
N GLU A 149 -4.52 12.52 -5.57
CA GLU A 149 -5.19 13.59 -4.81
C GLU A 149 -6.00 14.53 -5.72
N LYS A 150 -5.48 14.82 -6.92
CA LYS A 150 -6.13 15.66 -7.93
C LYS A 150 -7.18 14.92 -8.77
N GLY A 151 -7.28 13.58 -8.65
CA GLY A 151 -8.10 12.76 -9.54
C GLY A 151 -7.54 12.67 -10.97
N ASP A 152 -6.26 12.97 -11.16
CA ASP A 152 -5.59 12.96 -12.46
C ASP A 152 -5.20 11.52 -12.86
N LYS A 153 -6.08 10.87 -13.62
CA LYS A 153 -5.88 9.51 -14.11
C LYS A 153 -4.60 9.37 -14.95
N ALA A 154 -4.33 10.33 -15.83
CA ALA A 154 -3.17 10.27 -16.72
C ALA A 154 -1.86 10.47 -15.94
N GLY A 155 -1.85 11.38 -14.96
CA GLY A 155 -0.74 11.58 -14.05
C GLY A 155 -0.45 10.32 -13.20
N VAL A 156 -1.49 9.65 -12.70
CA VAL A 156 -1.31 8.37 -11.98
C VAL A 156 -0.71 7.30 -12.88
N GLU A 157 -1.21 7.14 -14.10
CA GLU A 157 -0.68 6.18 -15.07
C GLU A 157 0.79 6.44 -15.40
N ALA A 158 1.16 7.70 -15.62
CA ALA A 158 2.53 8.13 -15.85
C ALA A 158 3.43 7.80 -14.65
N GLY A 159 2.97 8.09 -13.43
CA GLY A 159 3.70 7.76 -12.20
C GLY A 159 3.92 6.27 -12.02
N ILE A 160 2.90 5.44 -12.26
CA ILE A 160 3.03 3.97 -12.21
C ILE A 160 4.06 3.47 -13.24
N LYS A 161 4.03 4.01 -14.46
CA LYS A 161 5.01 3.69 -15.50
C LYS A 161 6.44 4.10 -15.09
N SER A 162 6.58 5.26 -14.44
CA SER A 162 7.85 5.75 -13.91
C SER A 162 8.42 4.79 -12.86
N VAL A 163 7.60 4.31 -11.90
CA VAL A 163 8.04 3.28 -10.94
C VAL A 163 8.46 2.00 -11.65
N LYS A 164 7.67 1.48 -12.59
CA LYS A 164 8.01 0.26 -13.36
C LYS A 164 9.33 0.41 -14.13
N SER A 165 9.58 1.60 -14.69
CA SER A 165 10.85 1.92 -15.36
C SER A 165 12.03 1.89 -14.38
N SER A 166 11.86 2.48 -13.19
CA SER A 166 12.90 2.46 -12.14
C SER A 166 13.26 1.03 -11.71
N CYS A 167 12.28 0.12 -11.62
CA CYS A 167 12.53 -1.30 -11.35
C CYS A 167 13.47 -1.90 -12.40
N GLY A 168 13.23 -1.62 -13.70
CA GLY A 168 14.07 -2.11 -14.80
C GLY A 168 15.50 -1.60 -14.71
N GLY A 169 15.68 -0.30 -14.47
CA GLY A 169 16.99 0.34 -14.35
C GLY A 169 17.79 -0.18 -13.15
N CYS A 170 17.17 -0.31 -11.98
CA CYS A 170 17.84 -0.84 -10.80
C CYS A 170 18.16 -2.34 -10.95
N HIS A 171 17.24 -3.13 -11.49
CA HIS A 171 17.47 -4.56 -11.65
C HIS A 171 18.55 -4.88 -12.68
N SER A 172 18.65 -4.15 -13.79
CA SER A 172 19.70 -4.38 -14.78
C SER A 172 21.09 -4.10 -14.20
N ALA A 173 21.23 -2.98 -13.48
CA ALA A 173 22.48 -2.57 -12.85
C ALA A 173 22.86 -3.51 -11.69
N PHE A 174 21.95 -3.74 -10.75
CA PHE A 174 22.31 -4.25 -9.42
C PHE A 174 21.84 -5.68 -9.12
N ARG A 175 20.94 -6.26 -9.93
CA ARG A 175 20.40 -7.61 -9.69
C ARG A 175 21.08 -8.63 -10.61
N GLY A 176 21.63 -9.67 -10.01
CA GLY A 176 22.12 -10.85 -10.71
C GLY A 176 21.11 -12.01 -10.64
N LYS A 177 21.32 -13.02 -11.49
CA LYS A 177 20.63 -14.30 -11.46
C LYS A 177 21.69 -15.40 -11.38
N LYS A 178 21.52 -16.36 -10.48
CA LYS A 178 22.27 -17.61 -10.46
C LYS A 178 21.42 -18.72 -11.05
#